data_AF-A0A329ZMC0-F1
#
_entry.id   AF-A0A329ZMC0-F1
#
_cell.length_a   1.000
_cell.length_b   1.000
_cell.length_c   1.000
_cell.angle_alpha   90.00
_cell.angle_beta   90.00
_cell.angle_gamma   90.00
#
_symmetry.space_group_name_H-M   'P 1'
#
loop_
_entity.id
_entity.type
_entity.pdbx_description
1 polymer ?
#
loop_
_entity_poly.entity_id
_entity_poly.type
_entity_poly.pdbx_seq_one_letter_code
_entity_poly.pdbx_strand_id
1 'polypeptide(L)'
;MKSTISKTKVFINDFLSTNERRFIYGINKYSDSIFENLERIGLKIEAFIDDYTSEEEYKGIKIIRSMDLKDQVGKVVVVTCNTKTALDKLRALDNPNLSMIDYFSFSKYANLDLLEIEFFDIFVRKERNSNFKDFQNDYNMNKDKYCDVYQMLADKESRQHFSSIINFRINKDYSFIECLNIYPHKQYFEDFIDFKNVSVFVDCGGYDGANSLEYIARNPNYKKIYFFEPFVGNINLAKEKLKDTDVEFYNLALGDKEEFLYLNTSSANTSAYHLDEASTTNVNQVKVNKLDNLLYDEL
;
A
#
# COMPACT_ATOMS: atom_id res chain seq x y z
N MET A 1 10.19 18.02 17.85
CA MET A 1 10.45 16.60 18.20
C MET A 1 10.10 16.26 19.66
N LYS A 2 10.75 16.83 20.70
CA LYS A 2 10.40 16.52 22.11
C LYS A 2 8.95 16.86 22.50
N SER A 3 8.40 17.99 22.02
CA SER A 3 7.01 18.38 22.29
C SER A 3 5.98 17.44 21.64
N THR A 4 6.25 16.97 20.42
CA THR A 4 5.40 16.03 19.69
C THR A 4 5.36 14.66 20.38
N ILE A 5 6.54 14.14 20.78
CA ILE A 5 6.63 12.86 21.53
C ILE A 5 5.83 12.93 22.84
N SER A 6 5.89 14.08 23.53
CA SER A 6 5.10 14.29 24.76
C SER A 6 3.61 14.22 24.49
N LYS A 7 3.12 14.82 23.40
CA LYS A 7 1.70 14.77 23.02
C LYS A 7 1.25 13.37 22.64
N THR A 8 2.04 12.63 21.87
CA THR A 8 1.72 11.25 21.47
C THR A 8 1.60 10.33 22.69
N LYS A 9 2.51 10.44 23.65
CA LYS A 9 2.45 9.66 24.89
C LYS A 9 1.22 10.00 25.74
N VAL A 10 0.86 11.29 25.84
CA VAL A 10 -0.36 11.72 26.52
C VAL A 10 -1.60 11.11 25.84
N PHE A 11 -1.70 11.24 24.52
CA PHE A 11 -2.80 10.63 23.75
C PHE A 11 -2.96 9.13 24.07
N ILE A 12 -1.85 8.39 24.09
CA ILE A 12 -1.87 6.94 24.29
C ILE A 12 -2.26 6.59 25.72
N ASN A 13 -1.74 7.31 26.71
CA ASN A 13 -2.13 7.11 28.10
C ASN A 13 -3.62 7.36 28.30
N ASP A 14 -4.16 8.42 27.69
CA ASP A 14 -5.59 8.70 27.71
C ASP A 14 -6.37 7.57 27.02
N PHE A 15 -5.94 7.18 25.80
CA PHE A 15 -6.55 6.10 25.03
C PHE A 15 -6.57 4.78 25.82
N LEU A 16 -5.57 4.49 26.65
CA LEU A 16 -5.51 3.28 27.47
C LEU A 16 -6.10 3.46 28.89
N SER A 17 -6.62 4.64 29.24
CA SER A 17 -7.30 4.89 30.51
C SER A 17 -8.73 4.37 30.49
N THR A 18 -9.30 3.90 31.59
CA THR A 18 -10.59 3.17 31.59
C THR A 18 -11.80 3.95 31.07
N ASN A 19 -11.87 5.27 31.33
CA ASN A 19 -13.05 6.10 31.05
C ASN A 19 -13.03 6.78 29.68
N GLU A 20 -12.00 6.56 28.88
CA GLU A 20 -11.85 7.20 27.57
C GLU A 20 -12.76 6.55 26.51
N ARG A 21 -13.31 7.37 25.61
CA ARG A 21 -14.04 6.89 24.44
C ARG A 21 -13.06 6.67 23.29
N ARG A 22 -13.03 5.46 22.75
CA ARG A 22 -11.99 5.00 21.82
C ARG A 22 -12.61 4.55 20.51
N PHE A 23 -12.00 4.94 19.41
CA PHE A 23 -12.41 4.53 18.08
C PHE A 23 -11.20 4.04 17.28
N ILE A 24 -11.42 3.11 16.36
CA ILE A 24 -10.39 2.62 15.44
C ILE A 24 -10.87 2.88 14.01
N TYR A 25 -10.11 3.65 13.23
CA TYR A 25 -10.46 3.98 11.85
C TYR A 25 -9.73 3.07 10.88
N GLY A 26 -10.52 2.20 10.23
CA GLY A 26 -10.10 1.17 9.30
C GLY A 26 -10.34 -0.22 9.89
N ILE A 27 -10.77 -1.15 9.04
CA ILE A 27 -10.98 -2.56 9.37
C ILE A 27 -9.96 -3.39 8.61
N ASN A 28 -8.97 -3.93 9.32
CA ASN A 28 -7.90 -4.80 8.79
C ASN A 28 -7.14 -5.52 9.92
N LYS A 29 -6.11 -6.30 9.57
CA LYS A 29 -5.29 -7.03 10.56
C LYS A 29 -4.66 -6.16 11.66
N TYR A 30 -4.41 -4.87 11.41
CA TYR A 30 -3.86 -3.96 12.41
C TYR A 30 -4.93 -3.40 13.35
N SER A 31 -6.17 -3.18 12.88
CA SER A 31 -7.30 -2.88 13.79
C SER A 31 -7.58 -4.06 14.71
N ASP A 32 -7.53 -5.28 14.18
CA ASP A 32 -7.75 -6.52 14.94
C ASP A 32 -6.72 -6.64 16.06
N SER A 33 -5.45 -6.39 15.73
CA SER A 33 -4.38 -6.41 16.72
C SER A 33 -4.59 -5.39 17.85
N ILE A 34 -5.06 -4.17 17.56
CA ILE A 34 -5.40 -3.21 18.62
C ILE A 34 -6.57 -3.73 19.44
N PHE A 35 -7.66 -4.11 18.77
CA PHE A 35 -8.91 -4.54 19.41
C PHE A 35 -8.67 -5.70 20.38
N GLU A 36 -7.98 -6.75 19.94
CA GLU A 36 -7.69 -7.94 20.75
C GLU A 36 -6.79 -7.61 21.94
N ASN A 37 -5.81 -6.70 21.78
CA ASN A 37 -4.99 -6.25 22.90
C ASN A 37 -5.79 -5.44 23.92
N LEU A 38 -6.72 -4.59 23.47
CA LEU A 38 -7.61 -3.84 24.36
C LEU A 38 -8.53 -4.77 25.14
N GLU A 39 -9.13 -5.77 24.49
CA GLU A 39 -9.99 -6.76 25.15
C GLU A 39 -9.24 -7.53 26.25
N ARG A 40 -7.99 -7.95 25.99
CA ARG A 40 -7.16 -8.65 26.98
C ARG A 40 -6.91 -7.84 28.26
N ILE A 41 -6.85 -6.52 28.15
CA ILE A 41 -6.68 -5.61 29.29
C ILE A 41 -8.01 -5.05 29.81
N GLY A 42 -9.15 -5.59 29.35
CA GLY A 42 -10.48 -5.22 29.83
C GLY A 42 -10.99 -3.87 29.32
N LEU A 43 -10.37 -3.31 28.28
CA LEU A 43 -10.82 -2.08 27.62
C LEU A 43 -11.70 -2.40 26.41
N LYS A 44 -12.63 -1.50 26.13
CA LYS A 44 -13.55 -1.60 24.98
C LYS A 44 -13.36 -0.43 24.04
N ILE A 45 -13.64 -0.64 22.76
CA ILE A 45 -13.82 0.44 21.80
C ILE A 45 -15.31 0.77 21.67
N GLU A 46 -15.60 2.01 21.29
CA GLU A 46 -16.96 2.48 21.03
C GLU A 46 -17.43 2.02 19.65
N ALA A 47 -16.58 2.14 18.63
CA ALA A 47 -16.88 1.75 17.26
C ALA A 47 -15.62 1.55 16.43
N PHE A 48 -15.74 0.74 15.37
CA PHE A 48 -14.87 0.86 14.20
C PHE A 48 -15.39 1.96 13.28
N ILE A 49 -14.50 2.62 12.55
CA ILE A 49 -14.86 3.62 11.55
C ILE A 49 -14.48 3.08 10.17
N ASP A 50 -15.43 3.04 9.26
CA ASP A 50 -15.22 2.66 7.86
C ASP A 50 -16.27 3.38 7.00
N ASP A 51 -15.82 4.15 6.00
CA ASP A 51 -16.71 4.93 5.12
C ASP A 51 -17.23 4.14 3.91
N TYR A 52 -16.69 2.96 3.65
CA TYR A 52 -16.84 2.26 2.37
C TYR A 52 -17.57 0.93 2.50
N THR A 53 -17.48 0.27 3.66
CA THR A 53 -18.20 -0.99 3.90
C THR A 53 -19.72 -0.78 3.96
N SER A 54 -20.50 -1.75 3.51
CA SER A 54 -21.96 -1.79 3.74
C SER A 54 -22.33 -2.47 5.06
N GLU A 55 -21.37 -3.13 5.73
CA GLU A 55 -21.59 -3.80 7.01
C GLU A 55 -21.86 -2.78 8.13
N GLU A 56 -22.70 -3.16 9.09
CA GLU A 56 -23.04 -2.33 10.25
C GLU A 56 -22.27 -2.73 11.51
N GLU A 57 -21.64 -3.90 11.52
CA GLU A 57 -20.94 -4.45 12.68
C GLU A 57 -19.67 -5.21 12.25
N TYR A 58 -18.65 -5.16 13.10
CA TYR A 58 -17.45 -5.95 12.99
C TYR A 58 -17.00 -6.44 14.37
N LYS A 59 -16.81 -7.76 14.54
CA LYS A 59 -16.42 -8.41 15.81
C LYS A 59 -17.32 -8.02 17.00
N GLY A 60 -18.64 -7.92 16.84
CA GLY A 60 -19.52 -7.52 17.96
C GLY A 60 -19.61 -6.01 18.19
N ILE A 61 -18.88 -5.21 17.42
CA ILE A 61 -18.76 -3.75 17.60
C ILE A 61 -19.34 -3.05 16.39
N LYS A 62 -20.18 -2.03 16.63
CA LYS A 62 -20.76 -1.22 15.56
C LYS A 62 -19.69 -0.57 14.66
N ILE A 63 -20.03 -0.44 13.39
CA ILE A 63 -19.28 0.33 12.41
C ILE A 63 -20.01 1.68 12.24
N ILE A 64 -19.27 2.77 12.33
CA ILE A 64 -19.78 4.13 12.07
C ILE A 64 -19.02 4.78 10.91
N ARG A 65 -19.58 5.85 10.36
CA ARG A 65 -18.90 6.66 9.34
C ARG A 65 -18.02 7.71 10.01
N SER A 66 -16.99 8.17 9.31
CA SER A 66 -16.12 9.24 9.80
C SER A 66 -16.92 10.50 10.14
N MET A 67 -17.97 10.79 9.38
CA MET A 67 -18.86 11.95 9.61
C MET A 67 -19.61 11.87 10.95
N ASP A 68 -19.87 10.68 11.48
CA ASP A 68 -20.59 10.48 12.75
C ASP A 68 -19.76 10.92 13.95
N LEU A 69 -18.45 11.17 13.76
CA LEU A 69 -17.55 11.67 14.79
C LEU A 69 -17.60 13.19 14.99
N LYS A 70 -18.35 13.94 14.17
CA LYS A 70 -18.37 15.41 14.21
C LYS A 70 -18.67 15.96 15.61
N ASP A 71 -19.60 15.32 16.33
CA ASP A 71 -20.06 15.75 17.65
C ASP A 71 -19.64 14.78 18.77
N GLN A 72 -18.72 13.85 18.48
CA GLN A 72 -18.25 12.86 19.45
C GLN A 72 -17.06 13.40 20.27
N VAL A 73 -16.89 12.85 21.46
CA VAL A 73 -15.70 13.08 22.29
C VAL A 73 -14.91 11.79 22.31
N GLY A 74 -13.60 11.86 22.14
CA GLY A 74 -12.73 10.71 22.33
C GLY A 74 -11.44 10.72 21.52
N LYS A 75 -10.89 9.52 21.37
CA LYS A 75 -9.57 9.28 20.77
C LYS A 75 -9.70 8.30 19.60
N VAL A 76 -9.06 8.61 18.48
CA VAL A 76 -9.09 7.78 17.27
C VAL A 76 -7.69 7.28 16.92
N VAL A 77 -7.55 5.98 16.69
CA VAL A 77 -6.35 5.41 16.06
C VAL A 77 -6.64 5.11 14.61
N VAL A 78 -5.87 5.69 13.69
CA VAL A 78 -6.04 5.51 12.25
C VAL A 78 -5.14 4.38 11.74
N VAL A 79 -5.74 3.34 11.18
CA VAL A 79 -5.07 2.13 10.69
C VAL A 79 -5.31 1.85 9.20
N THR A 80 -5.75 2.84 8.42
CA THR A 80 -6.05 2.69 6.99
C THR A 80 -4.79 2.67 6.12
N CYS A 81 -4.84 1.99 4.97
CA CYS A 81 -3.78 2.05 3.94
C CYS A 81 -3.56 3.47 3.38
N ASN A 82 -4.61 4.29 3.32
CA ASN A 82 -4.53 5.71 2.97
C ASN A 82 -4.65 6.59 4.23
N THR A 83 -3.64 6.46 5.11
CA THR A 83 -3.59 7.17 6.41
C THR A 83 -3.81 8.67 6.26
N LYS A 84 -3.24 9.29 5.22
CA LYS A 84 -3.39 10.73 4.97
C LYS A 84 -4.84 11.13 4.76
N THR A 85 -5.55 10.43 3.88
CA THR A 85 -6.95 10.75 3.56
C THR A 85 -7.85 10.59 4.78
N ALA A 86 -7.63 9.54 5.57
CA ALA A 86 -8.37 9.33 6.81
C ALA A 86 -8.10 10.43 7.85
N LEU A 87 -6.83 10.81 8.05
CA LEU A 87 -6.46 11.92 8.95
C LEU A 87 -7.03 13.26 8.46
N ASP A 88 -6.94 13.56 7.17
CA ASP A 88 -7.43 14.82 6.61
C ASP A 88 -8.97 14.90 6.69
N LYS A 89 -9.69 13.79 6.50
CA LYS A 89 -11.14 13.71 6.78
C LYS A 89 -11.47 14.03 8.24
N LEU A 90 -10.77 13.43 9.19
CA LEU A 90 -11.00 13.70 10.61
C LEU A 90 -10.66 15.14 11.00
N ARG A 91 -9.59 15.71 10.41
CA ARG A 91 -9.24 17.14 10.58
C ARG A 91 -10.33 18.06 10.05
N ALA A 92 -10.91 17.72 8.89
CA ALA A 92 -11.97 18.50 8.26
C ALA A 92 -13.29 18.52 9.07
N LEU A 93 -13.47 17.63 10.05
CA LEU A 93 -14.60 17.70 10.98
C LEU A 93 -14.52 18.91 11.92
N ASP A 94 -13.32 19.48 12.12
CA ASP A 94 -13.05 20.59 13.04
C ASP A 94 -13.60 20.35 14.46
N ASN A 95 -13.49 19.11 14.94
CA ASN A 95 -13.98 18.72 16.26
C ASN A 95 -12.87 18.84 17.31
N PRO A 96 -12.92 19.84 18.23
CA PRO A 96 -11.87 20.06 19.24
C PRO A 96 -11.84 19.00 20.34
N ASN A 97 -12.89 18.19 20.48
CA ASN A 97 -13.00 17.14 21.49
C ASN A 97 -12.56 15.77 20.96
N LEU A 98 -12.16 15.70 19.69
CA LEU A 98 -11.59 14.52 19.07
C LEU A 98 -10.08 14.73 18.94
N SER A 99 -9.32 13.71 19.32
CA SER A 99 -7.90 13.65 18.94
C SER A 99 -7.63 12.35 18.21
N MET A 100 -6.60 12.35 17.37
CA MET A 100 -6.28 11.23 16.51
C MET A 100 -4.78 11.06 16.36
N ILE A 101 -4.34 9.82 16.21
CA ILE A 101 -2.96 9.49 15.81
C ILE A 101 -2.98 8.34 14.80
N ASP A 102 -1.92 8.27 14.00
CA ASP A 102 -1.67 7.16 13.09
C ASP A 102 -1.18 5.91 13.84
N TYR A 103 -1.34 4.75 13.21
CA TYR A 103 -0.89 3.47 13.74
C TYR A 103 0.63 3.39 13.98
N PHE A 104 1.45 4.06 13.16
CA PHE A 104 2.91 4.02 13.32
C PHE A 104 3.30 4.65 14.65
N SER A 105 2.72 5.81 14.96
CA SER A 105 2.86 6.50 16.24
C SER A 105 2.27 5.70 17.39
N PHE A 106 1.06 5.13 17.23
CA PHE A 106 0.41 4.34 18.28
C PHE A 106 1.24 3.10 18.64
N SER A 107 1.58 2.28 17.65
CA SER A 107 2.35 1.04 17.84
C SER A 107 3.76 1.25 18.38
N LYS A 108 4.32 2.46 18.23
CA LYS A 108 5.64 2.80 18.77
C LYS A 108 5.64 3.03 20.29
N TYR A 109 4.50 3.40 20.88
CA TYR A 109 4.45 3.86 22.27
C TYR A 109 3.36 3.22 23.14
N ALA A 110 2.39 2.49 22.56
CA ALA A 110 1.25 1.91 23.28
C ALA A 110 1.60 0.85 24.33
N ASN A 111 2.82 0.30 24.33
CA ASN A 111 3.23 -0.80 25.21
C ASN A 111 2.23 -1.97 25.22
N LEU A 112 1.73 -2.30 24.03
CA LEU A 112 0.86 -3.43 23.74
C LEU A 112 1.58 -4.36 22.74
N ASP A 113 1.20 -5.63 22.70
CA ASP A 113 1.74 -6.61 21.76
C ASP A 113 1.07 -6.46 20.39
N LEU A 114 1.41 -5.36 19.72
CA LEU A 114 0.78 -4.94 18.46
C LEU A 114 1.50 -5.53 17.25
N LEU A 115 0.71 -5.90 16.24
CA LEU A 115 1.20 -6.46 14.99
C LEU A 115 2.18 -5.52 14.32
N GLU A 116 3.34 -6.05 13.93
CA GLU A 116 4.35 -5.24 13.26
C GLU A 116 3.93 -4.91 11.82
N ILE A 117 4.22 -3.68 11.39
CA ILE A 117 4.01 -3.27 10.00
C ILE A 117 4.98 -4.04 9.10
N GLU A 118 4.39 -4.64 8.08
CA GLU A 118 5.10 -5.42 7.06
C GLU A 118 5.25 -4.62 5.76
N PHE A 119 6.36 -4.85 5.06
CA PHE A 119 6.67 -4.30 3.75
C PHE A 119 7.16 -5.40 2.79
N PHE A 120 6.85 -5.23 1.51
CA PHE A 120 7.15 -6.18 0.44
C PHE A 120 8.55 -5.98 -0.17
N ASP A 121 9.57 -5.87 0.67
CA ASP A 121 10.94 -5.62 0.19
C ASP A 121 11.63 -6.91 -0.29
N ILE A 122 12.20 -6.87 -1.49
CA ILE A 122 12.80 -8.04 -2.14
C ILE A 122 13.96 -8.67 -1.38
N PHE A 123 14.68 -7.89 -0.57
CA PHE A 123 15.85 -8.35 0.18
C PHE A 123 15.51 -9.25 1.39
N VAL A 124 14.24 -9.30 1.83
CA VAL A 124 13.76 -10.24 2.88
C VAL A 124 12.71 -11.22 2.35
N ARG A 125 12.03 -10.87 1.24
CA ARG A 125 10.81 -11.53 0.77
C ARG A 125 10.91 -13.04 0.56
N LYS A 126 12.10 -13.62 0.43
CA LYS A 126 12.31 -15.08 0.34
C LYS A 126 11.88 -15.84 1.59
N GLU A 127 11.82 -15.18 2.75
CA GLU A 127 11.50 -15.82 4.04
C GLU A 127 10.20 -15.30 4.63
N ARG A 128 10.00 -13.98 4.57
CA ARG A 128 8.83 -13.28 5.12
C ARG A 128 8.75 -11.86 4.56
N ASN A 129 7.66 -11.15 4.86
CA ASN A 129 7.64 -9.71 4.65
C ASN A 129 8.65 -9.03 5.59
N SER A 130 9.33 -8.01 5.07
CA SER A 130 10.26 -7.19 5.84
C SER A 130 9.51 -6.28 6.81
N ASN A 131 10.21 -5.74 7.80
CA ASN A 131 9.68 -4.73 8.72
C ASN A 131 10.60 -3.48 8.79
N PHE A 132 10.32 -2.58 9.73
CA PHE A 132 11.15 -1.38 9.93
C PHE A 132 12.59 -1.73 10.34
N LYS A 133 12.79 -2.76 11.16
CA LYS A 133 14.11 -3.16 11.64
C LYS A 133 14.96 -3.75 10.51
N ASP A 134 14.37 -4.56 9.64
CA ASP A 134 15.05 -5.09 8.46
C ASP A 134 15.53 -3.96 7.55
N PHE A 135 14.66 -2.98 7.27
CA PHE A 135 15.02 -1.82 6.47
C PHE A 135 16.14 -1.00 7.12
N GLN A 136 16.11 -0.78 8.43
CA GLN A 136 17.19 -0.08 9.14
C GLN A 136 18.53 -0.82 8.99
N ASN A 137 18.52 -2.15 9.06
CA ASN A 137 19.73 -2.95 8.89
C ASN A 137 20.24 -2.86 7.45
N ASP A 138 19.36 -3.01 6.46
CA ASP A 138 19.69 -2.88 5.04
C ASP A 138 20.25 -1.49 4.72
N TYR A 139 19.56 -0.43 5.16
CA TYR A 139 20.03 0.95 4.99
C TYR A 139 21.42 1.16 5.60
N ASN A 140 21.69 0.62 6.79
CA ASN A 140 23.00 0.76 7.42
C ASN A 140 24.12 0.02 6.67
N MET A 141 23.81 -1.11 6.03
CA MET A 141 24.77 -1.88 5.23
C MET A 141 24.99 -1.29 3.84
N ASN A 142 24.02 -0.54 3.32
CA ASN A 142 24.00 -0.07 1.93
C ASN A 142 23.91 1.46 1.80
N LYS A 143 24.32 2.24 2.81
CA LYS A 143 24.17 3.72 2.84
C LYS A 143 24.64 4.40 1.55
N ASP A 144 25.78 3.97 1.02
CA ASP A 144 26.35 4.55 -0.21
C ASP A 144 25.42 4.36 -1.41
N LYS A 145 24.78 3.18 -1.55
CA LYS A 145 23.80 2.93 -2.63
C LYS A 145 22.57 3.82 -2.52
N TYR A 146 22.07 4.07 -1.30
CA TYR A 146 20.97 5.01 -1.11
C TYR A 146 21.38 6.45 -1.44
N CYS A 147 22.63 6.82 -1.15
CA CYS A 147 23.21 8.11 -1.54
C CYS A 147 23.32 8.24 -3.07
N ASP A 148 23.80 7.18 -3.74
CA ASP A 148 23.93 7.14 -5.19
C ASP A 148 22.57 7.34 -5.87
N VAL A 149 21.53 6.62 -5.43
CA VAL A 149 20.15 6.82 -5.94
C VAL A 149 19.71 8.27 -5.74
N TYR A 150 19.88 8.83 -4.54
CA TYR A 150 19.51 10.22 -4.27
C TYR A 150 20.22 11.21 -5.20
N GLN A 151 21.49 10.96 -5.53
CA GLN A 151 22.27 11.80 -6.45
C GLN A 151 21.85 11.64 -7.92
N MET A 152 21.34 10.46 -8.30
CA MET A 152 20.84 10.18 -9.65
C MET A 152 19.47 10.83 -9.95
N LEU A 153 18.66 11.10 -8.94
CA LEU A 153 17.36 11.74 -9.11
C LEU A 153 17.54 13.15 -9.68
N ALA A 154 16.95 13.41 -10.84
CA ALA A 154 17.20 14.64 -11.61
C ALA A 154 16.65 15.90 -10.93
N ASP A 155 15.41 15.84 -10.46
CA ASP A 155 14.69 17.00 -9.94
C ASP A 155 14.65 17.05 -8.40
N LYS A 156 14.28 18.21 -7.87
CA LYS A 156 14.24 18.46 -6.42
C LYS A 156 13.09 17.72 -5.74
N GLU A 157 11.96 17.58 -6.41
CA GLU A 157 10.76 16.96 -5.86
C GLU A 157 10.99 15.46 -5.64
N SER A 158 11.54 14.75 -6.64
CA SER A 158 11.96 13.36 -6.52
C SER A 158 12.94 13.13 -5.37
N ARG A 159 13.96 14.00 -5.23
CA ARG A 159 14.90 13.95 -4.10
C ARG A 159 14.22 14.13 -2.75
N GLN A 160 13.24 15.04 -2.67
CA GLN A 160 12.45 15.25 -1.45
C GLN A 160 11.59 14.04 -1.13
N HIS A 161 10.85 13.50 -2.11
CA HIS A 161 10.02 12.30 -1.95
C HIS A 161 10.85 11.10 -1.48
N PHE A 162 11.99 10.86 -2.14
CA PHE A 162 12.92 9.80 -1.75
C PHE A 162 13.38 9.99 -0.29
N SER A 163 13.88 11.18 0.06
CA SER A 163 14.35 11.48 1.42
C SER A 163 13.25 11.29 2.47
N SER A 164 12.03 11.71 2.18
CA SER A 164 10.87 11.54 3.05
C SER A 164 10.55 10.07 3.31
N ILE A 165 10.52 9.24 2.26
CA ILE A 165 10.24 7.81 2.37
C ILE A 165 11.35 7.11 3.16
N ILE A 166 12.63 7.40 2.86
CA ILE A 166 13.76 6.84 3.60
C ILE A 166 13.70 7.21 5.08
N ASN A 167 13.44 8.48 5.40
CA ASN A 167 13.34 8.92 6.80
C ASN A 167 12.15 8.28 7.52
N PHE A 168 11.01 8.08 6.85
CA PHE A 168 9.89 7.33 7.42
C PHE A 168 10.28 5.88 7.73
N ARG A 169 10.90 5.19 6.77
CA ARG A 169 11.34 3.78 6.94
C ARG A 169 12.45 3.62 7.99
N ILE A 170 13.28 4.63 8.22
CA ILE A 170 14.29 4.62 9.30
C ILE A 170 13.67 4.92 10.66
N ASN A 171 12.78 5.92 10.75
CA ASN A 171 12.36 6.48 12.04
C ASN A 171 11.01 5.95 12.55
N LYS A 172 10.23 5.24 11.71
CA LYS A 172 8.85 4.85 11.98
C LYS A 172 8.05 6.08 12.45
N ASP A 173 8.13 7.15 11.68
CA ASP A 173 7.52 8.44 12.01
C ASP A 173 6.77 8.97 10.78
N TYR A 174 5.45 8.93 10.87
CA TYR A 174 4.53 9.31 9.80
C TYR A 174 4.73 10.76 9.34
N SER A 175 5.21 11.65 10.21
CA SER A 175 5.41 13.07 9.85
C SER A 175 6.37 13.29 8.69
N PHE A 176 7.27 12.33 8.40
CA PHE A 176 8.16 12.40 7.24
C PHE A 176 7.43 12.23 5.89
N ILE A 177 6.30 11.53 5.87
CA ILE A 177 5.52 11.24 4.65
C ILE A 177 4.16 11.94 4.63
N GLU A 178 3.78 12.63 5.71
CA GLU A 178 2.51 13.35 5.81
C GLU A 178 2.32 14.43 4.74
N CYS A 179 3.42 15.04 4.29
CA CYS A 179 3.42 16.04 3.22
C CYS A 179 3.25 15.44 1.82
N LEU A 180 3.44 14.12 1.66
CA LEU A 180 3.34 13.47 0.37
C LEU A 180 1.88 13.27 -0.01
N ASN A 181 1.56 13.57 -1.26
CA ASN A 181 0.26 13.30 -1.84
C ASN A 181 0.36 12.10 -2.76
N ILE A 182 -0.67 11.26 -2.75
CA ILE A 182 -0.80 10.12 -3.64
C ILE A 182 -1.92 10.45 -4.60
N TYR A 183 -1.65 10.35 -5.90
CA TYR A 183 -2.62 10.59 -6.97
C TYR A 183 -2.81 9.31 -7.77
N PRO A 184 -3.66 8.36 -7.33
CA PRO A 184 -3.84 7.08 -8.04
C PRO A 184 -4.23 7.25 -9.51
N HIS A 185 -5.01 8.29 -9.84
CA HIS A 185 -5.40 8.62 -11.22
C HIS A 185 -4.27 9.16 -12.11
N LYS A 186 -3.11 9.51 -11.52
CA LYS A 186 -1.90 9.91 -12.25
C LYS A 186 -0.84 8.82 -12.29
N GLN A 187 -1.01 7.72 -11.55
CA GLN A 187 -0.04 6.64 -11.49
C GLN A 187 0.30 6.16 -12.91
N TYR A 188 1.61 6.09 -13.23
CA TYR A 188 2.18 5.82 -14.56
C TYR A 188 1.96 6.90 -15.63
N PHE A 189 1.06 7.86 -15.42
CA PHE A 189 0.67 8.90 -16.38
C PHE A 189 0.97 10.32 -15.90
N GLU A 190 2.14 10.49 -15.28
CA GLU A 190 2.59 11.75 -14.70
C GLU A 190 3.02 12.77 -15.76
N ASP A 191 2.87 14.06 -15.45
CA ASP A 191 3.08 15.17 -16.39
C ASP A 191 4.54 15.30 -16.88
N PHE A 192 5.49 14.64 -16.20
CA PHE A 192 6.91 14.61 -16.61
C PHE A 192 7.22 13.58 -17.70
N ILE A 193 6.25 12.75 -18.09
CA ILE A 193 6.39 11.80 -19.21
C ILE A 193 5.63 12.35 -20.43
N ASP A 194 6.32 12.46 -21.55
CA ASP A 194 5.71 12.90 -22.82
C ASP A 194 5.07 11.71 -23.56
N PHE A 195 3.88 11.29 -23.09
CA PHE A 195 3.18 10.12 -23.64
C PHE A 195 2.84 10.21 -25.11
N LYS A 196 2.71 11.42 -25.66
CA LYS A 196 2.41 11.60 -27.09
C LYS A 196 3.55 11.10 -27.98
N ASN A 197 4.76 11.05 -27.45
CA ASN A 197 5.95 10.56 -28.13
C ASN A 197 6.30 9.10 -27.76
N VAL A 198 5.52 8.48 -26.89
CA VAL A 198 5.65 7.05 -26.59
C VAL A 198 4.82 6.30 -27.62
N SER A 199 5.44 5.60 -28.58
CA SER A 199 4.69 4.85 -29.59
C SER A 199 4.30 3.44 -29.13
N VAL A 200 5.05 2.87 -28.20
CA VAL A 200 4.87 1.50 -27.70
C VAL A 200 4.73 1.54 -26.18
N PHE A 201 3.70 0.90 -25.66
CA PHE A 201 3.50 0.75 -24.21
C PHE A 201 3.57 -0.72 -23.82
N VAL A 202 4.35 -1.02 -22.79
CA VAL A 202 4.54 -2.37 -22.25
C VAL A 202 3.87 -2.42 -20.88
N ASP A 203 2.72 -3.08 -20.79
CA ASP A 203 1.93 -3.20 -19.57
C ASP A 203 2.33 -4.46 -18.81
N CYS A 204 3.33 -4.32 -17.93
CA CYS A 204 3.95 -5.41 -17.17
C CYS A 204 3.15 -5.75 -15.91
N GLY A 205 2.20 -6.70 -16.01
CA GLY A 205 1.26 -7.01 -14.94
C GLY A 205 -0.01 -6.17 -15.03
N GLY A 206 -0.61 -6.13 -16.22
CA GLY A 206 -1.68 -5.20 -16.55
C GLY A 206 -3.04 -5.49 -15.91
N TYR A 207 -3.16 -6.56 -15.11
CA TYR A 207 -4.36 -6.93 -14.37
C TYR A 207 -5.59 -6.98 -15.29
N ASP A 208 -6.55 -6.08 -15.08
CA ASP A 208 -7.80 -6.01 -15.82
C ASP A 208 -7.76 -5.05 -17.03
N GLY A 209 -6.58 -4.50 -17.37
CA GLY A 209 -6.39 -3.60 -18.51
C GLY A 209 -6.66 -2.12 -18.25
N ALA A 210 -6.89 -1.69 -17.00
CA ALA A 210 -7.18 -0.29 -16.69
C ALA A 210 -6.07 0.69 -17.13
N ASN A 211 -4.81 0.34 -16.91
CA ASN A 211 -3.68 1.20 -17.31
C ASN A 211 -3.54 1.30 -18.83
N SER A 212 -3.65 0.17 -19.54
CA SER A 212 -3.67 0.15 -21.00
C SER A 212 -4.80 1.01 -21.60
N LEU A 213 -6.01 0.98 -21.04
CA LEU A 213 -7.09 1.88 -21.47
C LEU A 213 -6.75 3.36 -21.26
N GLU A 214 -6.21 3.71 -20.08
CA GLU A 214 -5.83 5.08 -19.77
C GLU A 214 -4.73 5.58 -20.73
N TYR A 215 -3.77 4.72 -21.06
CA TYR A 215 -2.75 5.02 -22.05
C TYR A 215 -3.35 5.30 -23.44
N ILE A 216 -4.29 4.47 -23.92
CA ILE A 216 -4.98 4.66 -25.19
C ILE A 216 -5.73 6.00 -25.21
N ALA A 217 -6.43 6.33 -24.12
CA ALA A 217 -7.17 7.58 -24.00
C ALA A 217 -6.24 8.81 -24.08
N ARG A 218 -5.04 8.72 -23.52
CA ARG A 218 -4.05 9.81 -23.52
C ARG A 218 -3.21 9.87 -24.80
N ASN A 219 -3.04 8.76 -25.49
CA ASN A 219 -2.25 8.65 -26.71
C ASN A 219 -2.98 7.86 -27.80
N PRO A 220 -3.97 8.46 -28.50
CA PRO A 220 -4.78 7.75 -29.49
C PRO A 220 -4.00 7.33 -30.76
N ASN A 221 -2.78 7.85 -30.95
CA ASN A 221 -1.90 7.51 -32.08
C ASN A 221 -0.81 6.50 -31.69
N TYR A 222 -0.99 5.78 -30.58
CA TYR A 222 -0.08 4.72 -30.19
C TYR A 222 0.04 3.67 -31.31
N LYS A 223 1.24 3.08 -31.44
CA LYS A 223 1.53 2.05 -32.44
C LYS A 223 1.15 0.67 -31.93
N LYS A 224 1.48 0.36 -30.66
CA LYS A 224 1.29 -0.97 -30.10
C LYS A 224 1.24 -0.95 -28.58
N ILE A 225 0.49 -1.89 -28.01
CA ILE A 225 0.59 -2.24 -26.58
C ILE A 225 0.95 -3.71 -26.46
N TYR A 226 1.96 -4.02 -25.65
CA TYR A 226 2.29 -5.38 -25.24
C TYR A 226 1.83 -5.58 -23.81
N PHE A 227 0.84 -6.44 -23.62
CA PHE A 227 0.14 -6.65 -22.37
C PHE A 227 0.55 -7.97 -21.75
N PHE A 228 1.11 -7.93 -20.54
CA PHE A 228 1.55 -9.12 -19.81
C PHE A 228 0.71 -9.30 -18.55
N GLU A 229 0.05 -10.45 -18.43
CA GLU A 229 -0.74 -10.78 -17.25
C GLU A 229 -0.78 -12.30 -17.06
N PRO A 230 -0.20 -12.83 -15.98
CA PRO A 230 -0.11 -14.28 -15.77
C PRO A 230 -1.46 -14.93 -15.41
N PHE A 231 -2.42 -14.18 -14.85
CA PHE A 231 -3.68 -14.76 -14.41
C PHE A 231 -4.73 -14.78 -15.51
N VAL A 232 -5.21 -15.98 -15.84
CA VAL A 232 -6.23 -16.22 -16.87
C VAL A 232 -7.49 -15.38 -16.63
N GLY A 233 -7.94 -15.25 -15.38
CA GLY A 233 -9.10 -14.41 -15.04
C GLY A 233 -8.90 -12.94 -15.40
N ASN A 234 -7.76 -12.38 -15.00
CA ASN A 234 -7.42 -10.97 -15.24
C ASN A 234 -7.21 -10.69 -16.73
N ILE A 235 -6.43 -11.52 -17.43
CA ILE A 235 -6.18 -11.30 -18.85
C ILE A 235 -7.44 -11.46 -19.72
N ASN A 236 -8.39 -12.32 -19.33
CA ASN A 236 -9.66 -12.42 -20.02
C ASN A 236 -10.51 -11.15 -19.83
N LEU A 237 -10.54 -10.58 -18.62
CA LEU A 237 -11.17 -9.28 -18.37
C LEU A 237 -10.51 -8.18 -19.21
N ALA A 238 -9.18 -8.16 -19.28
CA ALA A 238 -8.44 -7.20 -20.09
C ALA A 238 -8.75 -7.36 -21.59
N LYS A 239 -8.77 -8.59 -22.13
CA LYS A 239 -9.12 -8.89 -23.53
C LYS A 239 -10.52 -8.40 -23.89
N GLU A 240 -11.51 -8.63 -23.03
CA GLU A 240 -12.87 -8.13 -23.26
C GLU A 240 -12.91 -6.60 -23.26
N LYS A 241 -12.21 -5.98 -22.30
CA LYS A 241 -12.14 -4.53 -22.13
C LYS A 241 -11.41 -3.81 -23.29
N LEU A 242 -10.43 -4.48 -23.89
CA LEU A 242 -9.53 -3.94 -24.93
C LEU A 242 -9.77 -4.56 -26.32
N LYS A 243 -10.88 -5.28 -26.52
CA LYS A 243 -11.15 -6.06 -27.74
C LYS A 243 -11.11 -5.25 -29.06
N ASP A 244 -11.41 -3.96 -28.99
CA ASP A 244 -11.50 -3.05 -30.14
C ASP A 244 -10.21 -2.20 -30.29
N THR A 245 -9.10 -2.64 -29.70
CA THR A 245 -7.84 -1.88 -29.61
C THR A 245 -6.65 -2.72 -30.09
N ASP A 246 -5.58 -2.09 -30.58
CA ASP A 246 -4.37 -2.79 -31.03
C ASP A 246 -3.46 -3.18 -29.85
N VAL A 247 -3.82 -4.28 -29.19
CA VAL A 247 -3.11 -4.82 -28.02
C VAL A 247 -2.71 -6.27 -28.29
N GLU A 248 -1.47 -6.59 -28.00
CA GLU A 248 -0.95 -7.95 -28.03
C GLU A 248 -0.85 -8.51 -26.62
N PHE A 249 -1.48 -9.67 -26.39
CA PHE A 249 -1.65 -10.25 -25.07
C PHE A 249 -0.74 -11.46 -24.85
N TYR A 250 0.04 -11.39 -23.78
CA TYR A 250 0.89 -12.47 -23.29
C TYR A 250 0.38 -12.96 -21.93
N ASN A 251 -0.12 -14.19 -21.89
CA ASN A 251 -0.54 -14.81 -20.62
C ASN A 251 0.65 -15.47 -19.91
N LEU A 252 1.56 -14.64 -19.42
CA LEU A 252 2.76 -15.03 -18.67
C LEU A 252 3.19 -13.88 -17.75
N ALA A 253 4.03 -14.18 -16.77
CA ALA A 253 4.70 -13.18 -15.95
C ALA A 253 6.06 -12.81 -16.57
N LEU A 254 6.52 -11.59 -16.29
CA LEU A 254 7.87 -11.15 -16.66
C LEU A 254 8.85 -11.39 -15.51
N GLY A 255 10.05 -11.86 -15.83
CA GLY A 255 11.12 -12.14 -14.88
C GLY A 255 12.50 -12.02 -15.52
N ASP A 256 13.52 -12.42 -14.77
CA ASP A 256 14.92 -12.34 -15.20
C ASP A 256 15.41 -13.60 -15.94
N LYS A 257 14.60 -14.67 -15.96
CA LYS A 257 14.85 -15.93 -16.67
C LYS A 257 13.53 -16.57 -17.15
N GLU A 258 13.67 -17.48 -18.11
CA GLU A 258 12.55 -18.33 -18.53
C GLU A 258 12.44 -19.50 -17.55
N GLU A 259 11.27 -19.63 -16.93
CA GLU A 259 10.97 -20.70 -15.99
C GLU A 259 9.46 -20.86 -15.82
N PHE A 260 9.08 -21.89 -15.05
CA PHE A 260 7.73 -22.01 -14.53
C PHE A 260 7.78 -21.82 -13.03
N LEU A 261 6.96 -20.90 -12.53
CA LEU A 261 6.76 -20.70 -11.11
C LEU A 261 5.35 -21.12 -10.71
N TYR A 262 5.15 -21.27 -9.42
CA TYR A 262 3.93 -21.82 -8.85
C TYR A 262 3.26 -20.82 -7.93
N LEU A 263 1.96 -20.60 -8.16
CA LEU A 263 1.17 -19.71 -7.32
C LEU A 263 0.64 -20.42 -6.08
N ASN A 264 0.98 -19.88 -4.92
CA ASN A 264 0.29 -20.27 -3.70
C ASN A 264 -1.02 -19.48 -3.56
N THR A 265 -2.13 -20.11 -3.95
CA THR A 265 -3.47 -19.49 -4.00
C THR A 265 -4.09 -19.22 -2.63
N SER A 266 -3.40 -19.52 -1.52
CA SER A 266 -3.87 -19.17 -0.17
C SER A 266 -3.84 -17.66 0.13
N SER A 267 -3.34 -16.83 -0.81
CA SER A 267 -3.23 -15.37 -0.71
C SER A 267 -4.00 -14.60 -1.80
N ALA A 268 -5.10 -15.18 -2.33
CA ALA A 268 -5.83 -14.71 -3.52
C ALA A 268 -6.45 -13.28 -3.46
N ASN A 269 -6.31 -12.55 -2.35
CA ASN A 269 -6.93 -11.23 -2.14
C ASN A 269 -5.92 -10.06 -2.09
N THR A 270 -4.74 -10.21 -2.69
CA THR A 270 -3.75 -9.13 -2.74
C THR A 270 -3.35 -8.83 -4.18
N SER A 271 -3.05 -7.56 -4.47
CA SER A 271 -2.52 -7.08 -5.76
C SER A 271 -1.09 -7.56 -6.06
N ALA A 272 -0.56 -8.47 -5.24
CA ALA A 272 0.80 -8.99 -5.35
C ALA A 272 0.79 -10.49 -5.02
N TYR A 273 0.86 -11.31 -6.06
CA TYR A 273 0.92 -12.76 -5.88
C TYR A 273 2.36 -13.23 -5.62
N HIS A 274 2.49 -14.27 -4.79
CA HIS A 274 3.76 -14.94 -4.55
C HIS A 274 3.89 -16.16 -5.46
N LEU A 275 5.03 -16.21 -6.14
CA LEU A 275 5.42 -17.27 -7.08
C LEU A 275 6.62 -18.01 -6.48
N ASP A 276 6.47 -19.30 -6.20
CA ASP A 276 7.49 -20.14 -5.59
C ASP A 276 7.96 -21.24 -6.57
N GLU A 277 9.16 -21.79 -6.37
CA GLU A 277 9.74 -22.84 -7.22
C GLU A 277 9.15 -24.25 -6.93
N ALA A 278 8.48 -24.44 -5.79
CA ALA A 278 7.90 -25.74 -5.40
C ALA A 278 6.56 -25.59 -4.68
N SER A 279 5.51 -26.27 -5.16
CA SER A 279 4.36 -26.61 -4.32
C SER A 279 3.68 -27.90 -4.78
N THR A 280 3.22 -28.69 -3.80
CA THR A 280 2.75 -30.06 -3.98
C THR A 280 1.23 -30.22 -3.88
N THR A 281 0.46 -29.13 -3.76
CA THR A 281 -1.01 -29.19 -3.64
C THR A 281 -1.71 -27.95 -4.21
N ASN A 282 -2.66 -28.18 -5.15
CA ASN A 282 -3.57 -27.20 -5.80
C ASN A 282 -2.92 -25.88 -6.25
N VAL A 283 -2.15 -25.96 -7.32
CA VAL A 283 -1.26 -24.89 -7.75
C VAL A 283 -1.57 -24.48 -9.18
N ASN A 284 -1.76 -23.17 -9.41
CA ASN A 284 -1.74 -22.63 -10.76
C ASN A 284 -0.28 -22.37 -11.17
N GLN A 285 0.19 -23.10 -12.17
CA GLN A 285 1.51 -22.89 -12.76
C GLN A 285 1.49 -21.61 -13.61
N VAL A 286 2.51 -20.76 -13.45
CA VAL A 286 2.68 -19.52 -14.21
C VAL A 286 3.96 -19.64 -15.03
N LYS A 287 3.83 -19.43 -16.34
CA LYS A 287 5.00 -19.26 -17.20
C LYS A 287 5.62 -17.90 -16.91
N VAL A 288 6.94 -17.88 -16.76
CA VAL A 288 7.74 -16.66 -16.61
C VAL A 288 8.70 -16.56 -17.79
N ASN A 289 8.89 -15.36 -18.34
CA ASN A 289 9.91 -15.12 -19.37
C ASN A 289 10.54 -13.74 -19.23
N LYS A 290 11.68 -13.54 -19.88
CA LYS A 290 12.30 -12.22 -20.02
C LYS A 290 11.53 -11.40 -21.06
N LEU A 291 11.40 -10.10 -20.81
CA LEU A 291 10.83 -9.18 -21.81
C LEU A 291 11.66 -9.21 -23.10
N ASP A 292 12.98 -9.16 -22.98
CA ASP A 292 13.92 -9.16 -24.11
C ASP A 292 13.79 -10.42 -24.99
N ASN A 293 13.39 -11.56 -24.43
CA ASN A 293 13.18 -12.79 -25.21
C ASN A 293 11.93 -12.71 -26.07
N LEU A 294 10.94 -11.89 -25.67
CA LEU A 294 9.63 -11.82 -26.31
C LEU A 294 9.57 -10.70 -27.35
N LEU A 295 10.27 -9.59 -27.09
CA LEU A 295 10.18 -8.37 -27.91
C LEU A 295 11.51 -7.98 -28.57
N TYR A 296 12.45 -8.92 -28.72
CA TYR A 296 13.82 -8.67 -29.21
C TYR A 296 13.90 -7.84 -30.51
N ASP A 297 12.96 -8.06 -31.44
CA ASP A 297 12.92 -7.39 -32.75
C ASP A 297 11.94 -6.20 -32.81
N GLU A 298 11.24 -5.89 -31.71
CA GLU A 298 10.07 -5.00 -31.71
C GLU A 298 10.23 -3.71 -30.89
N LEU A 299 11.27 -3.62 -30.05
CA LEU A 299 11.65 -2.45 -29.24
C LEU A 299 12.98 -1.83 -29.72
#